data_AF-A0A832CTM0-F1
#
_entry.id   AF-A0A832CTM0-F1
#
_cell.length_a   1.000
_cell.length_b   1.000
_cell.length_c   1.000
_cell.angle_alpha   90.00
_cell.angle_beta   90.00
_cell.angle_gamma   90.00
#
_symmetry.space_group_name_H-M   'P 1'
#
loop_
_entity.id
_entity.type
_entity.pdbx_description
1 polymer ?
#
loop_
_entity_poly.entity_id
_entity_poly.type
_entity_poly.pdbx_seq_one_letter_code
_entity_poly.pdbx_strand_id
1 'polypeptide(L)'
;MACTPHRTRALRLLASLRFRLMLLVILTLAPAFALAMRSASEQRRLASIQAQENALRTARAAAGRLEQFIAAQRELLAIVAQLPAVRDRDLSGCSISLQRVVRGDAWYVGMMVADPRGNVVCGAGQYSSGMQFSNHPAFREAFDLQRFSVSDYRIGPVSG
;
A
#
# COMPACT_ATOMS: atom_id res chain seq x y z
N MET A 1 66.00 1.29 -39.05
CA MET A 1 65.08 2.07 -38.21
C MET A 1 64.24 1.11 -37.38
N ALA A 2 64.28 1.32 -36.05
CA ALA A 2 63.40 0.81 -34.98
C ALA A 2 63.30 -0.71 -34.71
N CYS A 3 64.17 -1.19 -33.81
CA CYS A 3 63.91 -2.30 -32.88
C CYS A 3 62.76 -1.96 -31.92
N THR A 4 61.78 -2.84 -31.75
CA THR A 4 60.77 -2.73 -30.68
C THR A 4 60.95 -3.86 -29.63
N PRO A 5 61.37 -3.55 -28.39
CA PRO A 5 61.64 -4.54 -27.35
C PRO A 5 60.44 -4.69 -26.40
N HIS A 6 59.34 -5.33 -26.85
CA HIS A 6 58.15 -5.52 -25.99
C HIS A 6 58.10 -6.91 -25.31
N ARG A 7 58.75 -7.93 -25.88
CA ARG A 7 58.72 -9.33 -25.40
C ARG A 7 59.63 -9.62 -24.20
N THR A 8 60.69 -8.86 -23.99
CA THR A 8 61.75 -9.17 -23.01
C THR A 8 61.40 -8.78 -21.56
N ARG A 9 60.44 -7.88 -21.34
CA ARG A 9 60.01 -7.49 -19.98
C ARG A 9 59.16 -8.55 -19.28
N ALA A 10 58.24 -9.20 -19.99
CA ALA A 10 57.38 -10.24 -19.44
C ALA A 10 58.17 -11.47 -18.95
N LEU A 11 59.20 -11.88 -19.70
CA LEU A 11 60.08 -13.01 -19.36
C LEU A 11 61.02 -12.72 -18.18
N ARG A 12 61.46 -11.46 -17.99
CA ARG A 12 62.30 -11.07 -16.83
C ARG A 12 61.51 -10.95 -15.52
N LEU A 13 60.22 -10.60 -15.59
CA LEU A 13 59.34 -10.59 -14.41
C LEU A 13 59.14 -12.01 -13.85
N LEU A 14 59.04 -13.01 -14.73
CA LEU A 14 58.92 -14.43 -14.38
C LEU A 14 60.21 -15.04 -13.80
N ALA A 15 61.37 -14.42 -14.02
CA ALA A 15 62.67 -14.89 -13.52
C ALA A 15 62.93 -14.52 -12.04
N SER A 16 62.14 -13.60 -11.48
CA SER A 16 62.21 -13.25 -10.05
C SER A 16 61.50 -14.31 -9.21
N LEU A 17 62.22 -14.95 -8.27
CA LEU A 17 61.66 -15.95 -7.34
C LEU A 17 60.40 -15.44 -6.62
N ARG A 18 60.40 -14.14 -6.29
CA ARG A 18 59.28 -13.46 -5.62
C ARG A 18 58.02 -13.43 -6.49
N PHE A 19 58.17 -13.24 -7.80
CA PHE A 19 57.05 -13.20 -8.74
C PHE A 19 56.44 -14.60 -8.93
N ARG A 20 57.27 -15.65 -9.01
CA ARG A 20 56.80 -17.04 -9.15
C ARG A 20 56.02 -17.51 -7.92
N LEU A 21 56.46 -17.14 -6.72
CA LEU A 21 55.73 -17.39 -5.47
C LEU A 21 54.40 -16.64 -5.43
N MET A 22 54.36 -15.34 -5.79
CA MET A 22 53.10 -14.59 -5.87
C MET A 22 52.12 -15.20 -6.87
N LEU A 23 52.59 -15.65 -8.04
CA LEU A 23 51.74 -16.27 -9.05
C LEU A 23 51.07 -17.56 -8.54
N LEU A 24 51.83 -18.42 -7.84
CA LEU A 24 51.31 -19.65 -7.24
C LEU A 24 50.24 -19.36 -6.18
N VAL A 25 50.47 -18.36 -5.32
CA VAL A 25 49.53 -17.94 -4.29
C VAL A 25 48.24 -17.37 -4.90
N ILE A 26 48.36 -16.55 -5.95
CA ILE A 26 47.18 -16.05 -6.67
C ILE A 26 46.42 -17.18 -7.34
N LEU A 27 47.10 -18.14 -7.96
CA LEU A 27 46.45 -19.26 -8.64
C LEU A 27 45.66 -20.15 -7.67
N THR A 28 46.15 -20.34 -6.44
CA THR A 28 45.45 -21.11 -5.41
C THR A 28 44.27 -20.34 -4.78
N LEU A 29 44.40 -19.02 -4.59
CA LEU A 29 43.34 -18.19 -4.00
C LEU A 29 42.27 -17.75 -5.01
N ALA A 30 42.60 -17.62 -6.29
CA ALA A 30 41.71 -17.17 -7.34
C ALA A 30 40.36 -17.93 -7.40
N PRO A 31 40.30 -19.28 -7.38
CA PRO A 31 39.03 -19.99 -7.44
C PRO A 31 38.15 -19.72 -6.21
N ALA A 32 38.75 -19.64 -5.01
CA ALA A 32 38.01 -19.32 -3.79
C ALA A 32 37.43 -17.90 -3.83
N PHE A 33 38.21 -16.94 -4.31
CA PHE A 33 37.77 -15.55 -4.45
C PHE A 33 36.67 -15.40 -5.52
N ALA A 34 36.80 -16.09 -6.66
CA ALA A 34 35.79 -16.10 -7.71
C ALA A 34 34.45 -16.67 -7.22
N LEU A 35 34.49 -17.77 -6.46
CA LEU A 35 33.29 -18.34 -5.83
C LEU A 35 32.68 -17.39 -4.81
N ALA A 36 33.50 -16.74 -3.96
CA ALA A 36 33.03 -15.77 -2.98
C ALA A 36 32.33 -14.57 -3.63
N MET A 37 32.90 -14.01 -4.71
CA MET A 37 32.28 -12.92 -5.47
C MET A 37 30.96 -13.33 -6.12
N ARG A 38 30.91 -14.52 -6.72
CA ARG A 38 29.66 -15.05 -7.30
C ARG A 38 28.59 -15.21 -6.23
N SER A 39 28.92 -15.85 -5.11
CA SER A 39 28.01 -16.04 -3.98
C SER A 39 27.50 -14.69 -3.46
N ALA A 40 28.37 -13.70 -3.26
CA ALA A 40 27.97 -12.37 -2.82
C ALA A 40 27.02 -11.69 -3.83
N SER A 41 27.26 -11.84 -5.14
CA SER A 41 26.39 -11.29 -6.17
C SER A 41 25.03 -11.98 -6.23
N GLU A 42 25.00 -13.30 -6.04
CA GLU A 42 23.79 -14.11 -6.07
C GLU A 42 22.95 -13.87 -4.81
N GLN A 43 23.57 -13.81 -3.64
CA GLN A 43 22.91 -13.42 -2.38
C GLN A 43 22.24 -12.05 -2.49
N ARG A 44 22.91 -11.06 -3.09
CA ARG A 44 22.31 -9.74 -3.32
C ARG A 44 21.10 -9.81 -4.24
N ARG A 45 21.18 -10.60 -5.32
CA ARG A 45 20.07 -10.80 -6.26
C ARG A 45 18.88 -11.52 -5.59
N LEU A 46 19.15 -12.57 -4.83
CA LEU A 46 18.11 -13.31 -4.11
C LEU A 46 17.47 -12.43 -3.04
N ALA A 47 18.25 -11.65 -2.30
CA ALA A 47 17.74 -10.71 -1.31
C ALA A 47 16.84 -9.63 -1.94
N SER A 48 17.18 -9.11 -3.12
CA SER A 48 16.33 -8.12 -3.80
C SER A 48 15.03 -8.74 -4.32
N ILE A 49 15.08 -9.95 -4.89
CA ILE A 49 13.87 -10.68 -5.31
C ILE A 49 12.98 -10.95 -4.10
N GLN A 50 13.55 -11.48 -3.00
CA GLN A 50 12.79 -11.76 -1.79
C GLN A 50 12.16 -10.50 -1.19
N ALA A 51 12.88 -9.37 -1.19
CA ALA A 51 12.35 -8.10 -0.72
C ALA A 51 11.16 -7.63 -1.57
N GLN A 52 11.25 -7.75 -2.90
CA GLN A 52 10.15 -7.41 -3.82
C GLN A 52 8.94 -8.33 -3.62
N GLU A 53 9.15 -9.64 -3.52
CA GLU A 53 8.07 -10.60 -3.29
C GLU A 53 7.38 -10.37 -1.94
N ASN A 54 8.15 -10.08 -0.89
CA ASN A 54 7.60 -9.77 0.43
C ASN A 54 6.80 -8.47 0.38
N ALA A 55 7.31 -7.42 -0.28
CA ALA A 55 6.59 -6.16 -0.45
C ALA A 55 5.26 -6.37 -1.21
N LEU A 56 5.28 -7.12 -2.31
CA LEU A 56 4.08 -7.46 -3.08
C LEU A 56 3.08 -8.29 -2.27
N ARG A 57 3.56 -9.26 -1.49
CA ARG A 57 2.71 -10.10 -0.64
C ARG A 57 1.99 -9.25 0.40
N THR A 58 2.70 -8.35 1.07
CA THR A 58 2.14 -7.43 2.06
C THR A 58 1.14 -6.47 1.40
N ALA A 59 1.47 -5.89 0.25
CA ALA A 59 0.58 -5.00 -0.48
C ALA A 59 -0.73 -5.71 -0.89
N ARG A 60 -0.64 -6.94 -1.40
CA ARG A 60 -1.82 -7.75 -1.77
C ARG A 60 -2.66 -8.12 -0.55
N ALA A 61 -2.04 -8.47 0.57
CA ALA A 61 -2.76 -8.77 1.80
C ALA A 61 -3.49 -7.53 2.35
N ALA A 62 -2.86 -6.36 2.30
CA ALA A 62 -3.47 -5.08 2.67
C ALA A 62 -4.64 -4.72 1.75
N ALA A 63 -4.46 -4.85 0.43
CA ALA A 63 -5.52 -4.62 -0.55
C ALA A 63 -6.71 -5.55 -0.32
N GLY A 64 -6.48 -6.84 -0.12
CA GLY A 64 -7.55 -7.80 0.17
C GLY A 64 -8.30 -7.49 1.48
N ARG A 65 -7.59 -7.04 2.52
CA ARG A 65 -8.24 -6.60 3.78
C ARG A 65 -9.10 -5.35 3.57
N LEU A 66 -8.62 -4.39 2.77
CA LEU A 66 -9.38 -3.19 2.45
C LEU A 66 -10.63 -3.51 1.61
N GLU A 67 -10.51 -4.40 0.62
CA GLU A 67 -11.65 -4.87 -0.19
C GLU A 67 -12.72 -5.54 0.68
N GLN A 68 -12.31 -6.44 1.59
CA GLN A 68 -13.22 -7.09 2.54
C GLN A 68 -13.90 -6.07 3.46
N PHE A 69 -13.12 -5.10 3.96
CA PHE A 69 -13.65 -4.04 4.79
C PHE A 69 -14.71 -3.21 4.02
N ILE A 70 -14.39 -2.77 2.79
CA ILE A 70 -15.32 -2.01 1.94
C ILE A 70 -16.59 -2.82 1.62
N ALA A 71 -16.45 -4.13 1.35
CA ALA A 71 -17.59 -5.00 1.09
C ALA A 71 -18.54 -5.08 2.30
N ALA A 72 -18.00 -5.22 3.51
CA ALA A 72 -18.79 -5.20 4.74
C ALA A 72 -19.50 -3.85 4.95
N GLN A 73 -18.84 -2.72 4.62
CA GLN A 73 -19.46 -1.40 4.69
C GLN A 73 -20.62 -1.24 3.71
N ARG A 74 -20.47 -1.77 2.49
CA ARG A 74 -21.52 -1.75 1.47
C ARG A 74 -22.76 -2.49 1.96
N GLU A 75 -22.60 -3.66 2.55
CA GLU A 75 -23.70 -4.45 3.09
C GLU A 75 -24.39 -3.74 4.26
N LEU A 76 -23.61 -3.23 5.22
CA LEU A 76 -24.13 -2.47 6.36
C LEU A 76 -24.94 -1.26 5.89
N LEU A 77 -24.41 -0.46 4.96
CA LEU A 77 -25.10 0.72 4.45
C LEU A 77 -26.36 0.36 3.64
N ALA A 78 -26.36 -0.78 2.95
CA ALA A 78 -27.56 -1.28 2.27
C ALA A 78 -28.66 -1.65 3.28
N ILE A 79 -28.31 -2.25 4.42
CA ILE A 79 -29.25 -2.53 5.51
C ILE A 79 -29.75 -1.22 6.14
N VAL A 80 -28.84 -0.27 6.42
CA VAL A 80 -29.21 1.03 7.01
C VAL A 80 -30.16 1.80 6.10
N ALA A 81 -29.94 1.79 4.79
CA ALA A 81 -30.81 2.46 3.83
C ALA A 81 -32.24 1.87 3.77
N GLN A 82 -32.42 0.62 4.21
CA GLN A 82 -33.72 -0.05 4.25
C GLN A 82 -34.46 0.11 5.58
N LEU A 83 -33.82 0.66 6.62
CA LEU A 83 -34.46 0.91 7.91
C LEU A 83 -35.72 1.78 7.73
N PRO A 84 -36.86 1.42 8.34
CA PRO A 84 -38.08 2.22 8.27
C PRO A 84 -37.85 3.67 8.69
N ALA A 85 -37.06 3.91 9.74
CA ALA A 85 -36.73 5.25 10.21
C ALA A 85 -36.02 6.12 9.13
N VAL A 86 -35.30 5.50 8.19
CA VAL A 86 -34.66 6.18 7.06
C VAL A 86 -35.64 6.34 5.90
N ARG A 87 -36.40 5.29 5.54
CA ARG A 87 -37.35 5.32 4.40
C ARG A 87 -38.57 6.21 4.67
N ASP A 88 -39.12 6.15 5.88
CA ASP A 88 -40.30 6.89 6.32
C ASP A 88 -39.96 8.31 6.81
N ARG A 89 -38.67 8.68 6.77
CA ARG A 89 -38.14 9.99 7.19
C ARG A 89 -38.44 10.36 8.65
N ASP A 90 -38.47 9.38 9.55
CA ASP A 90 -38.42 9.64 10.98
C ASP A 90 -37.00 10.07 11.37
N LEU A 91 -36.75 11.38 11.32
CA LEU A 91 -35.44 11.98 11.59
C LEU A 91 -34.90 11.64 12.99
N SER A 92 -35.82 11.50 13.96
CA SER A 92 -35.47 11.18 15.35
C SER A 92 -35.06 9.71 15.51
N GLY A 93 -35.88 8.79 15.00
CA GLY A 93 -35.57 7.36 14.97
C GLY A 93 -34.36 7.03 14.10
N CYS A 94 -34.14 7.78 13.01
CA CYS A 94 -32.96 7.64 12.17
C CYS A 94 -31.69 7.93 12.97
N SER A 95 -31.63 9.08 13.65
CA SER A 95 -30.44 9.50 14.41
C SER A 95 -30.13 8.51 15.54
N ILE A 96 -31.17 8.02 16.25
CA ILE A 96 -31.02 6.99 17.28
C ILE A 96 -30.46 5.69 16.69
N SER A 97 -30.97 5.26 15.53
CA SER A 97 -30.53 4.02 14.88
C SER A 97 -29.08 4.11 14.41
N LEU A 98 -28.71 5.21 13.75
CA LEU A 98 -27.33 5.47 13.34
C LEU A 98 -26.38 5.56 14.56
N GLN A 99 -26.83 6.16 15.67
CA GLN A 99 -26.03 6.26 16.90
C GLN A 99 -25.71 4.89 17.50
N ARG A 100 -26.61 3.90 17.39
CA ARG A 100 -26.31 2.52 17.84
C ARG A 100 -25.20 1.89 17.00
N VAL A 101 -25.20 2.13 15.69
CA VAL A 101 -24.15 1.63 14.78
C VAL A 101 -22.80 2.29 15.09
N VAL A 102 -22.78 3.62 15.18
CA VAL A 102 -21.54 4.39 15.46
C VAL A 102 -20.96 4.05 16.84
N ARG A 103 -21.79 3.80 17.85
CA ARG A 103 -21.32 3.38 19.19
C ARG A 103 -20.86 1.92 19.26
N GLY A 104 -21.29 1.08 18.32
CA GLY A 104 -20.94 -0.34 18.29
C GLY A 104 -19.50 -0.60 17.84
N ASP A 105 -18.89 0.33 17.10
CA ASP A 105 -17.53 0.19 16.58
C ASP A 105 -16.82 1.55 16.54
N ALA A 106 -15.68 1.63 17.24
CA ALA A 106 -14.86 2.83 17.36
C ALA A 106 -14.20 3.25 16.02
N TRP A 107 -14.26 2.41 14.98
CA TRP A 107 -13.77 2.77 13.65
C TRP A 107 -14.59 3.89 12.97
N TYR A 108 -15.86 4.09 13.34
CA TYR A 108 -16.69 5.13 12.74
C TYR A 108 -16.55 6.47 13.45
N VAL A 109 -16.10 7.49 12.73
CA VAL A 109 -16.18 8.90 13.19
C VAL A 109 -17.62 9.42 13.21
N GLY A 110 -18.51 8.82 12.41
CA GLY A 110 -19.92 9.13 12.35
C GLY A 110 -20.61 8.49 11.15
N MET A 111 -21.93 8.60 11.12
CA MET A 111 -22.78 8.16 10.00
C MET A 111 -23.89 9.19 9.79
N MET A 112 -24.38 9.34 8.56
CA MET A 112 -25.42 10.30 8.24
C MET A 112 -26.26 9.89 7.04
N VAL A 113 -27.46 10.47 6.95
CA VAL A 113 -28.32 10.42 5.77
C VAL A 113 -28.44 11.83 5.23
N ALA A 114 -28.27 11.99 3.92
CA ALA A 114 -28.43 13.24 3.22
C ALA A 114 -29.62 13.21 2.25
N ASP A 115 -30.27 14.35 2.05
CA ASP A 115 -31.31 14.53 1.04
C ASP A 115 -30.72 14.63 -0.38
N PRO A 116 -31.55 14.66 -1.45
CA PRO A 116 -31.06 14.81 -2.83
C PRO A 116 -30.30 16.10 -3.13
N ARG A 117 -30.39 17.12 -2.26
CA ARG A 117 -29.62 18.37 -2.36
C ARG A 117 -28.28 18.27 -1.61
N GLY A 118 -28.04 17.14 -0.94
CA GLY A 118 -26.85 16.90 -0.13
C GLY A 118 -26.90 17.56 1.24
N ASN A 119 -28.09 17.90 1.77
CA ASN A 119 -28.24 18.36 3.15
C ASN A 119 -28.37 17.16 4.08
N VAL A 120 -27.61 17.14 5.17
CA VAL A 120 -27.72 16.09 6.18
C VAL A 120 -29.04 16.26 6.93
N VAL A 121 -29.90 15.24 6.85
CA VAL A 121 -31.24 15.22 7.48
C VAL A 121 -31.25 14.52 8.83
N CYS A 122 -30.40 13.50 9.01
CA CYS A 122 -30.16 12.83 10.28
C CYS A 122 -28.72 12.32 10.32
N GLY A 123 -28.14 12.23 11.51
CA GLY A 123 -26.73 11.89 11.70
C GLY A 123 -26.43 11.40 13.10
N ALA A 124 -25.24 10.83 13.24
CA ALA A 124 -24.68 10.31 14.47
C ALA A 124 -23.17 10.54 14.54
N GLY A 125 -22.63 10.54 15.76
CA GLY A 125 -21.23 10.87 16.00
C GLY A 125 -20.98 12.35 15.75
N GLN A 126 -20.04 12.65 14.85
CA GLN A 126 -19.69 14.04 14.53
C GLN A 126 -20.57 14.68 13.43
N TYR A 127 -21.53 13.94 12.86
CA TYR A 127 -22.47 14.49 11.89
C TYR A 127 -23.78 14.91 12.54
N SER A 128 -24.19 16.15 12.31
CA SER A 128 -25.46 16.73 12.76
C SER A 128 -26.32 17.17 11.58
N SER A 129 -27.63 17.31 11.82
CA SER A 129 -28.57 17.83 10.83
C SER A 129 -28.21 19.26 10.42
N GLY A 130 -28.40 19.58 9.14
CA GLY A 130 -28.11 20.90 8.56
C GLY A 130 -26.68 21.06 8.01
N MET A 131 -25.79 20.07 8.18
CA MET A 131 -24.49 20.07 7.51
C MET A 131 -24.67 19.83 5.99
N GLN A 132 -23.84 20.49 5.18
CA GLN A 132 -23.84 20.31 3.72
C GLN A 132 -22.77 19.29 3.30
N PHE A 133 -23.17 18.30 2.50
CA PHE A 133 -22.29 17.25 2.00
C PHE A 133 -22.31 17.10 0.47
N SER A 134 -23.05 17.95 -0.24
CA SER A 134 -23.23 17.91 -1.71
C SER A 134 -21.92 17.92 -2.51
N ASN A 135 -20.88 18.59 -1.99
CA ASN A 135 -19.59 18.69 -2.67
C ASN A 135 -18.73 17.42 -2.56
N HIS A 136 -19.10 16.47 -1.70
CA HIS A 136 -18.32 15.27 -1.45
C HIS A 136 -18.35 14.33 -2.67
N PRO A 137 -17.20 13.85 -3.20
CA PRO A 137 -17.16 13.01 -4.39
C PRO A 137 -17.99 11.72 -4.26
N ALA A 138 -17.90 11.04 -3.10
CA ALA A 138 -18.70 9.85 -2.87
C ALA A 138 -20.21 10.14 -2.91
N PHE A 139 -20.66 11.30 -2.40
CA PHE A 139 -22.08 11.67 -2.46
C PHE A 139 -22.53 11.83 -3.91
N ARG A 140 -21.80 12.61 -4.72
CA ARG A 140 -22.12 12.80 -6.14
C ARG A 140 -22.14 11.50 -6.91
N GLU A 141 -21.10 10.68 -6.77
CA GLU A 141 -21.05 9.40 -7.49
C GLU A 141 -22.17 8.45 -7.06
N ALA A 142 -22.47 8.36 -5.76
CA ALA A 142 -23.55 7.51 -5.27
C ALA A 142 -24.92 7.99 -5.76
N PHE A 143 -25.11 9.31 -5.80
CA PHE A 143 -26.35 9.93 -6.26
C PHE A 143 -26.53 9.77 -7.78
N ASP A 144 -25.50 10.05 -8.56
CA ASP A 144 -25.56 10.00 -10.02
C ASP A 144 -25.70 8.56 -10.54
N LEU A 145 -24.98 7.62 -9.94
CA LEU A 145 -24.95 6.21 -10.37
C LEU A 145 -25.90 5.31 -9.57
N GLN A 146 -26.61 5.85 -8.58
CA GLN A 146 -27.55 5.12 -7.70
C GLN A 146 -26.94 3.83 -7.13
N ARG A 147 -25.66 3.88 -6.78
CA ARG A 147 -24.89 2.72 -6.30
C ARG A 147 -24.00 3.12 -5.13
N PHE A 148 -23.58 2.12 -4.38
CA PHE A 148 -22.53 2.32 -3.39
C PHE A 148 -21.25 2.85 -4.05
N SER A 149 -20.66 3.90 -3.48
CA SER A 149 -19.43 4.52 -3.94
C SER A 149 -18.51 4.81 -2.75
N VAL A 150 -17.22 4.95 -3.02
CA VAL A 150 -16.18 5.26 -2.04
C VAL A 150 -15.31 6.35 -2.64
N SER A 151 -14.98 7.39 -1.86
CA SER A 151 -14.03 8.41 -2.29
C SER A 151 -12.60 7.98 -2.05
N ASP A 152 -11.66 8.60 -2.75
CA ASP A 152 -10.23 8.50 -2.40
C ASP A 152 -9.96 8.85 -0.93
N TYR A 153 -8.81 8.37 -0.44
CA TYR A 153 -8.34 8.71 0.90
C TYR A 153 -8.21 10.23 1.04
N ARG A 154 -8.93 10.78 2.02
CA ARG A 154 -8.91 12.20 2.34
C ARG A 154 -8.94 12.35 3.85
N ILE A 155 -8.18 13.31 4.33
CA ILE A 155 -8.35 13.81 5.69
C ILE A 155 -9.64 14.65 5.69
N GLY A 156 -10.65 14.14 6.37
CA GLY A 156 -11.91 14.84 6.53
C GLY A 156 -11.77 15.96 7.56
N PRO A 157 -12.51 17.07 7.43
CA PRO A 157 -12.54 18.12 8.46
C PRO A 157 -13.03 17.61 9.83
N VAL A 158 -13.65 16.41 9.83
CA VAL A 158 -14.23 15.74 10.98
C VAL A 158 -13.29 14.68 11.57
N SER A 159 -12.44 14.04 10.77
CA SER A 159 -11.51 13.00 11.25
C SER A 159 -10.19 13.56 11.78
N GLY A 160 -9.79 14.74 11.32
CA GLY A 160 -8.47 15.33 11.60
C GLY A 160 -7.36 14.73 10.75
#